data_AF-A0A843CM65-F1
#
_entry.id   AF-A0A843CM65-F1
#
_cell.length_a   1.000
_cell.length_b   1.000
_cell.length_c   1.000
_cell.angle_alpha   90.00
_cell.angle_beta   90.00
_cell.angle_gamma   90.00
#
_symmetry.space_group_name_H-M   'P 1'
#
loop_
_entity.id
_entity.type
_entity.pdbx_description
1 polymer ?
#
loop_
_entity_poly.entity_id
_entity_poly.type
_entity_poly.pdbx_seq_one_letter_code
_entity_poly.pdbx_strand_id
1 'polypeptide(L)' 'KLGICGEHGGEPSSIRFAESIGLNYVSCSPYRVPIARLVAAQCEIDKEQQ' A
#
# COMPACT_ATOMS: atom_id res chain seq x y z
N LYS A 1 1.78 15.32 -1.98
CA LYS A 1 1.50 13.86 -2.14
C LYS A 1 2.84 13.14 -2.14
N LEU A 2 3.10 12.27 -1.17
CA LEU A 2 4.33 11.48 -1.03
C LEU A 2 4.02 10.00 -1.27
N GLY A 3 4.99 9.23 -1.79
CA GLY A 3 4.77 7.81 -2.08
C GLY A 3 6.07 7.01 -2.11
N ILE A 4 5.93 5.69 -2.23
CA ILE A 4 7.03 4.71 -2.30
C ILE A 4 7.02 3.99 -3.66
N CYS A 5 8.20 3.67 -4.18
CA CYS A 5 8.38 2.97 -5.45
C CYS A 5 9.32 1.76 -5.35
N GLY A 6 9.40 0.98 -6.42
CA GLY A 6 10.25 -0.21 -6.50
C GLY A 6 9.57 -1.45 -5.93
N GLU A 7 10.38 -2.42 -5.48
CA GLU A 7 9.88 -3.70 -4.95
C GLU A 7 8.92 -3.52 -3.77
N HIS A 8 9.29 -2.65 -2.81
CA HIS A 8 8.51 -2.32 -1.62
C HIS A 8 7.13 -1.73 -1.96
N GLY A 9 6.98 -1.07 -3.11
CA GLY A 9 5.69 -0.52 -3.53
C GLY A 9 4.64 -1.58 -3.89
N GLY A 10 5.04 -2.85 -4.01
CA GLY A 10 4.14 -3.98 -4.28
C GLY A 10 4.21 -5.09 -3.22
N GLU A 11 4.92 -4.86 -2.12
CA GLU A 11 5.09 -5.82 -1.03
C GLU A 11 4.11 -5.50 0.10
N PRO A 12 3.25 -6.44 0.55
CA PRO A 12 2.16 -6.15 1.47
C PRO A 12 2.54 -5.48 2.79
N SER A 13 3.63 -5.90 3.44
CA SER A 13 4.05 -5.32 4.72
C SER A 13 4.57 -3.88 4.56
N SER A 14 5.29 -3.60 3.48
CA SER A 14 5.72 -2.26 3.09
C SER A 14 4.53 -1.35 2.78
N ILE A 15 3.47 -1.84 2.14
CA ILE A 15 2.26 -1.05 1.87
C ILE A 15 1.54 -0.70 3.18
N ARG A 16 1.40 -1.67 4.09
CA ARG A 16 0.82 -1.43 5.44
C ARG A 16 1.63 -0.41 6.24
N PHE A 17 2.96 -0.53 6.20
CA PHE A 17 3.85 0.44 6.83
C PHE A 17 3.73 1.83 6.17
N ALA A 18 3.71 1.89 4.84
CA ALA A 18 3.58 3.14 4.10
C ALA A 18 2.29 3.88 4.46
N GLU A 19 1.20 3.13 4.60
CA GLU A 19 -0.11 3.63 4.95
C GLU A 19 -0.16 4.12 6.42
N SER A 20 0.50 3.41 7.35
CA SER A 20 0.57 3.81 8.76
C SER A 20 1.40 5.07 9.01
N ILE A 21 2.38 5.37 8.15
CA ILE A 21 3.15 6.63 8.19
C ILE A 21 2.52 7.75 7.33
N GLY A 22 1.36 7.51 6.71
CA GLY A 22 0.61 8.52 5.96
C GLY A 22 1.10 8.80 4.53
N LEU A 23 1.77 7.84 3.88
CA LEU A 23 2.06 7.95 2.44
C LEU A 23 0.76 7.91 1.61
N ASN A 24 0.75 8.64 0.50
CA ASN A 24 -0.45 8.87 -0.31
C ASN A 24 -0.58 7.93 -1.51
N TYR A 25 0.50 7.30 -1.94
CA TYR A 25 0.48 6.36 -3.07
C TYR A 25 1.66 5.39 -3.05
N VAL A 26 1.51 4.29 -3.78
CA VAL A 26 2.57 3.31 -4.04
C VAL A 26 2.73 3.11 -5.54
N SER A 27 3.94 2.81 -5.98
CA SER A 27 4.27 2.49 -7.37
C SER A 27 5.01 1.16 -7.44
N CYS A 28 4.46 0.23 -8.22
CA CYS A 28 5.03 -1.10 -8.40
C CYS A 28 4.89 -1.56 -9.85
N SER A 29 5.55 -2.68 -10.17
CA SER A 29 5.43 -3.32 -11.47
C SER A 29 3.96 -3.67 -11.80
N PRO A 30 3.57 -3.70 -13.09
CA PRO A 30 2.17 -3.93 -13.47
C PRO A 30 1.54 -5.19 -12.87
N TYR A 31 2.33 -6.26 -12.73
CA TYR A 31 1.87 -7.52 -12.16
C TYR A 31 1.61 -7.47 -10.64
N ARG A 32 2.19 -6.50 -9.91
CA ARG A 32 1.92 -6.29 -8.46
C ARG A 32 0.82 -5.28 -8.20
N VAL A 33 0.34 -4.54 -9.20
CA VAL A 33 -0.75 -3.56 -9.02
C VAL A 33 -2.01 -4.17 -8.40
N PRO A 34 -2.48 -5.37 -8.79
CA PRO A 34 -3.65 -5.99 -8.15
C PRO A 34 -3.42 -6.28 -6.66
N ILE A 35 -2.22 -6.75 -6.29
CA ILE A 35 -1.83 -7.01 -4.89
C ILE A 35 -1.80 -5.69 -4.11
N ALA A 36 -1.17 -4.66 -4.67
CA ALA A 36 -1.05 -3.37 -4.01
C ALA A 36 -2.42 -2.73 -3.74
N ARG A 37 -3.36 -2.85 -4.68
CA ARG A 37 -4.74 -2.39 -4.51
C ARG A 37 -5.50 -3.17 -3.45
N LEU A 38 -5.35 -4.50 -3.41
CA LEU A 38 -6.01 -5.34 -2.42
C LEU A 38 -5.53 -5.01 -1.01
N VAL A 39 -4.21 -4.88 -0.81
CA VAL A 39 -3.63 -4.54 0.49
C VAL A 39 -4.04 -3.15 0.92
N ALA A 40 -4.01 -2.16 0.03
CA ALA A 40 -4.46 -0.79 0.34
C ALA A 40 -5.94 -0.76 0.79
N ALA A 41 -6.81 -1.54 0.13
CA ALA A 41 -8.21 -1.66 0.54
C ALA A 41 -8.36 -2.35 1.92
N GLN A 42 -7.57 -3.40 2.18
CA GLN A 42 -7.55 -4.05 3.50
C GLN A 42 -7.11 -3.09 4.60
N CYS A 43 -6.07 -2.27 4.37
CA CYS A 43 -5.62 -1.28 5.33
C CYS A 43 -6.74 -0.30 5.73
N GLU A 44 -7.50 0.21 4.76
CA GLU A 44 -8.60 1.14 5.04
C GLU A 44 -9.73 0.46 5.83
N ILE A 45 -10.11 -0.76 5.46
CA ILE A 45 -11.12 -1.54 6.19
C ILE A 45 -10.67 -1.83 7.62
N ASP A 46 -9.40 -2.18 7.82
CA ASP A 46 -8.82 -2.47 9.14
C ASP A 46 -8.87 -1.21 10.04
N LYS A 47 -8.69 -0.01 9.47
CA LYS A 47 -8.83 1.28 10.19
C LYS A 47 -10.26 1.59 10.63
N GLU A 48 -11.25 1.27 9.80
CA GLU A 48 -12.67 1.53 10.10
C GLU A 48 -13.22 0.63 11.22
N GLN A 49 -12.54 -0.48 11.54
CA GLN A 49 -12.96 -1.43 12.57
C GLN A 49 -12.34 -1.17 13.97
N GLN A 50 -11.62 -0.06 14.14
CA GLN A 50 -11.07 0.41 15.44
C GLN A 50 -11.82 1.63 15.97
#